data_AF-A0A411Z3K3-F1
#
_entry.id   AF-A0A411Z3K3-F1
#
_cell.length_a   1.000
_cell.length_b   1.000
_cell.length_c   1.000
_cell.angle_alpha   90.00
_cell.angle_beta   90.00
_cell.angle_gamma   90.00
#
_symmetry.space_group_name_H-M   'P 1'
#
loop_
_entity.id
_entity.type
_entity.pdbx_description
1 polymer ?
#
loop_
_entity_poly.entity_id
_entity_poly.type
_entity_poly.pdbx_seq_one_letter_code
_entity_poly.pdbx_strand_id
1 'polypeptide(L)'
;MPLILPTDWRGRVRRGAGLSPDHAALSQRVLARAVELAQAGPVVAESEPGGRRLGFARTLADRVRHALVAHALSADPKHLQLLESDLRVALDLPDWADDHLLDMAELATALALALDGAGPFVSRDLADEVADALCRRFLIRAIASVQGGSRWSRQAGNWAFVCGGAMIMVAAVVGSHQARAGLAQTATRAAQAALGPSLAAIGPDGEWPEGVVYRDLAAAYGWLAMQAAQNVPALQISPDTFRPLLRGAGLRAALTGPSGLIADFGDDLPQAPLPVLGPPHRHLPDGAFDPLHLLWGCQMEGDDAPPPPVFLGRYHAVLRQGDDFLALRIGDCAAHDHAHADLGAPVWDHGRQRLLTDPGRGDYAAPGYFDPTRRLALPGVCETDHGTLTLPDFPQAAQMSAEAGMQGDALVLTMRAAGQLLWQRRLWFAAPGHLRIADRSLRGITGPARWQAVVPQGVTVLADLPKGTVAEHGRWASAKGGGTRLGFEVTADALTAGVQVGLRVGSVQAVDTNHHP
;
A
#
# COMPACT_ATOMS: atom_id res chain seq x y z
N MET A 1 -16.43 23.80 -15.08
CA MET A 1 -14.96 23.63 -15.08
C MET A 1 -14.66 22.38 -14.28
N PRO A 2 -13.60 21.61 -14.61
CA PRO A 2 -13.12 20.54 -13.75
C PRO A 2 -12.78 21.08 -12.35
N LEU A 3 -13.12 20.30 -11.33
CA LEU A 3 -13.00 20.54 -9.91
C LEU A 3 -11.98 19.59 -9.29
N ILE A 4 -11.80 18.37 -9.83
CA ILE A 4 -10.75 17.42 -9.42
C ILE A 4 -9.60 17.44 -10.43
N LEU A 5 -9.88 17.21 -11.70
CA LEU A 5 -8.89 17.24 -12.77
C LEU A 5 -8.41 18.68 -13.02
N PRO A 6 -7.18 18.91 -13.51
CA PRO A 6 -6.74 20.24 -13.95
C PRO A 6 -7.65 20.79 -15.06
N THR A 7 -7.83 22.11 -15.13
CA THR A 7 -8.69 22.73 -16.15
C THR A 7 -8.28 22.37 -17.59
N ASP A 8 -6.98 22.18 -17.85
CA ASP A 8 -6.42 21.77 -19.14
C ASP A 8 -6.06 20.27 -19.22
N TRP A 9 -6.65 19.41 -18.37
CA TRP A 9 -6.27 17.99 -18.23
C TRP A 9 -6.19 17.21 -19.54
N ARG A 10 -7.12 17.44 -20.49
CA ARG A 10 -7.10 16.77 -21.81
C ARG A 10 -5.86 17.15 -22.61
N GLY A 11 -5.47 18.42 -22.54
CA GLY A 11 -4.25 18.92 -23.16
C GLY A 11 -3.01 18.33 -22.52
N ARG A 12 -3.00 18.20 -21.18
CA ARG A 12 -1.91 17.53 -20.44
C ARG A 12 -1.76 16.06 -20.83
N VAL A 13 -2.86 15.30 -20.92
CA VAL A 13 -2.84 13.90 -21.36
C VAL A 13 -2.23 13.75 -22.75
N ARG A 14 -2.64 14.60 -23.71
CA ARG A 14 -2.09 14.56 -25.08
C ARG A 14 -0.61 14.91 -25.13
N ARG A 15 -0.16 15.88 -24.31
CA ARG A 15 1.28 16.18 -24.17
C ARG A 15 2.01 15.00 -23.53
N GLY A 16 1.44 14.42 -22.47
CA GLY A 16 1.94 13.27 -21.74
C GLY A 16 2.25 12.08 -22.63
N ALA A 17 1.33 11.75 -23.54
CA ALA A 17 1.49 10.65 -24.50
C ALA A 17 2.71 10.80 -25.42
N GLY A 18 3.23 12.02 -25.63
CA GLY A 18 4.39 12.29 -26.47
C GLY A 18 5.71 12.51 -25.72
N LEU A 19 5.76 12.32 -24.40
CA LEU A 19 6.94 12.67 -23.59
C LEU A 19 8.10 11.70 -23.73
N SER A 20 7.82 10.40 -23.89
CA SER A 20 8.84 9.37 -24.06
C SER A 20 8.27 8.13 -24.78
N PRO A 21 9.10 7.20 -25.26
CA PRO A 21 8.64 5.92 -25.81
C PRO A 21 7.72 5.15 -24.84
N ASP A 22 8.03 5.16 -23.54
CA ASP A 22 7.20 4.49 -22.51
C ASP A 22 5.82 5.13 -22.39
N HIS A 23 5.73 6.46 -22.45
CA HIS A 23 4.44 7.16 -22.43
C HIS A 23 3.63 6.91 -23.71
N ALA A 24 4.28 6.80 -24.87
CA ALA A 24 3.62 6.44 -26.12
C ALA A 24 3.10 5.00 -26.08
N ALA A 25 3.88 4.06 -25.54
CA ALA A 25 3.45 2.68 -25.31
C ALA A 25 2.26 2.64 -24.34
N LEU A 26 2.31 3.40 -23.24
CA LEU A 26 1.20 3.54 -22.30
C LEU A 26 -0.06 4.06 -22.99
N SER A 27 0.04 5.08 -23.84
CA SER A 27 -1.13 5.62 -24.54
C SER A 27 -1.78 4.58 -25.46
N GLN A 28 -0.97 3.76 -26.14
CA GLN A 28 -1.48 2.67 -26.98
C GLN A 28 -2.20 1.61 -26.13
N ARG A 29 -1.64 1.26 -24.96
CA ARG A 29 -2.26 0.31 -24.03
C ARG A 29 -3.57 0.82 -23.46
N VAL A 30 -3.65 2.11 -23.09
CA VAL A 30 -4.90 2.75 -22.63
C VAL A 30 -5.97 2.67 -23.72
N LEU A 31 -5.62 3.00 -24.98
CA LEU A 31 -6.56 2.96 -26.09
C LEU A 31 -7.03 1.53 -26.39
N ALA A 32 -6.13 0.55 -26.40
CA ALA A 32 -6.47 -0.87 -26.57
C ALA A 32 -7.42 -1.36 -25.48
N ARG A 33 -7.12 -1.05 -24.22
CA ARG A 33 -7.98 -1.40 -23.08
C ARG A 33 -9.35 -0.73 -23.18
N ALA A 34 -9.44 0.52 -23.61
CA ALA A 34 -10.71 1.20 -23.79
C ALA A 34 -11.57 0.56 -24.90
N VAL A 35 -10.96 0.01 -25.94
CA VAL A 35 -11.66 -0.78 -26.98
C VAL A 35 -12.19 -2.10 -26.40
N GLU A 36 -11.37 -2.82 -25.63
CA GLU A 36 -11.80 -4.06 -24.95
C GLU A 36 -12.98 -3.81 -24.01
N LEU A 37 -12.92 -2.75 -23.19
CA LEU A 37 -13.99 -2.39 -22.27
C LEU A 37 -15.29 -2.05 -23.01
N ALA A 38 -15.21 -1.37 -24.14
CA ALA A 38 -16.36 -1.08 -24.99
C ALA A 38 -16.98 -2.34 -25.61
N GLN A 39 -16.15 -3.34 -25.96
CA GLN A 39 -16.63 -4.63 -26.45
C GLN A 39 -17.27 -5.49 -25.37
N ALA A 40 -16.76 -5.40 -24.13
CA ALA A 40 -17.32 -6.10 -22.97
C ALA A 40 -18.72 -5.59 -22.55
N GLY A 41 -19.10 -4.39 -23.00
CA GLY A 41 -20.36 -3.74 -22.60
C GLY A 41 -20.28 -3.10 -21.20
N PRO A 42 -21.43 -2.72 -20.62
CA PRO A 42 -21.49 -2.06 -19.31
C PRO A 42 -20.86 -2.90 -18.20
N VAL A 43 -20.37 -2.23 -17.16
CA VAL A 43 -19.82 -2.87 -15.95
C VAL A 43 -20.84 -3.84 -15.36
N VAL A 44 -20.37 -4.99 -14.88
CA VAL A 44 -21.21 -5.98 -14.21
C VAL A 44 -21.16 -5.73 -12.71
N ALA A 45 -22.34 -5.64 -12.08
CA ALA A 45 -22.49 -5.51 -10.64
C ALA A 45 -22.23 -6.84 -9.93
N GLU A 46 -20.95 -7.13 -9.68
CA GLU A 46 -20.56 -8.30 -8.88
C GLU A 46 -20.84 -8.06 -7.39
N SER A 47 -21.26 -9.12 -6.70
CA SER A 47 -21.51 -9.12 -5.25
C SER A 47 -20.46 -9.98 -4.58
N GLU A 48 -19.77 -9.43 -3.58
CA GLU A 48 -18.80 -10.17 -2.78
C GLU A 48 -19.43 -10.68 -1.47
N PRO A 49 -18.84 -11.70 -0.81
CA PRO A 49 -19.29 -12.18 0.49
C PRO A 49 -19.43 -11.04 1.52
N GLY A 50 -20.47 -11.10 2.34
CA GLY A 50 -20.72 -10.10 3.37
C GLY A 50 -21.24 -8.75 2.86
N GLY A 51 -21.81 -8.70 1.66
CA GLY A 51 -22.38 -7.47 1.09
C GLY A 51 -21.32 -6.49 0.57
N ARG A 52 -20.09 -6.96 0.40
CA ARG A 52 -18.96 -6.16 -0.07
C ARG A 52 -19.08 -5.84 -1.57
N ARG A 53 -18.53 -4.70 -1.95
CA ARG A 53 -18.58 -4.14 -3.32
C ARG A 53 -17.24 -3.53 -3.75
N LEU A 54 -16.15 -3.89 -3.09
CA LEU A 54 -14.85 -3.27 -3.30
C LEU A 54 -14.30 -3.56 -4.72
N GLY A 55 -14.42 -4.79 -5.20
CA GLY A 55 -14.04 -5.20 -6.55
C GLY A 55 -14.88 -4.49 -7.62
N PHE A 56 -16.19 -4.35 -7.40
CA PHE A 56 -17.05 -3.54 -8.27
C PHE A 56 -16.61 -2.07 -8.31
N ALA A 57 -16.39 -1.46 -7.14
CA ALA A 57 -15.97 -0.07 -7.03
C ALA A 57 -14.64 0.18 -7.77
N ARG A 58 -13.66 -0.71 -7.62
CA ARG A 58 -12.35 -0.63 -8.29
C ARG A 58 -12.46 -0.85 -9.79
N THR A 59 -13.30 -1.78 -10.22
CA THR A 59 -13.58 -2.01 -11.64
C THR A 59 -14.22 -0.78 -12.28
N LEU A 60 -15.20 -0.16 -11.61
CA LEU A 60 -15.79 1.08 -12.10
C LEU A 60 -14.77 2.23 -12.14
N ALA A 61 -13.96 2.40 -11.09
CA ALA A 61 -12.90 3.40 -11.07
C ALA A 61 -11.92 3.23 -12.24
N ASP A 62 -11.55 1.99 -12.56
CA ASP A 62 -10.71 1.68 -13.70
C ASP A 62 -11.35 2.06 -15.04
N ARG A 63 -12.61 1.71 -15.22
CA ARG A 63 -13.38 2.04 -16.43
C ARG A 63 -13.55 3.55 -16.62
N VAL A 64 -13.82 4.29 -15.54
CA VAL A 64 -13.88 5.76 -15.54
C VAL A 64 -12.55 6.36 -16.00
N ARG A 65 -11.44 5.95 -15.39
CA ARG A 65 -10.10 6.45 -15.72
C ARG A 65 -9.75 6.18 -17.19
N HIS A 66 -9.98 4.96 -17.66
CA HIS A 66 -9.74 4.59 -19.06
C HIS A 66 -10.63 5.38 -20.03
N ALA A 67 -11.93 5.51 -19.77
CA ALA A 67 -12.85 6.25 -20.62
C ALA A 67 -12.44 7.72 -20.78
N LEU A 68 -12.08 8.37 -19.67
CA LEU A 68 -11.65 9.78 -19.66
C LEU A 68 -10.37 9.99 -20.46
N VAL A 69 -9.35 9.18 -20.20
CA VAL A 69 -8.03 9.33 -20.84
C VAL A 69 -8.08 8.91 -22.31
N ALA A 70 -8.75 7.80 -22.65
CA ALA A 70 -8.94 7.38 -24.03
C ALA A 70 -9.67 8.46 -24.84
N HIS A 71 -10.76 9.04 -24.30
CA HIS A 71 -11.45 10.15 -24.95
C HIS A 71 -10.55 11.39 -25.12
N ALA A 72 -9.69 11.69 -24.14
CA ALA A 72 -8.76 12.82 -24.27
C ALA A 72 -7.71 12.62 -25.38
N LEU A 73 -7.31 11.37 -25.64
CA LEU A 73 -6.34 10.97 -26.67
C LEU A 73 -6.97 10.87 -28.07
N SER A 74 -8.13 10.22 -28.20
CA SER A 74 -8.74 9.89 -29.49
C SER A 74 -9.84 10.87 -29.93
N ALA A 75 -10.40 11.63 -28.99
CA ALA A 75 -11.65 12.38 -29.16
C ALA A 75 -12.86 11.53 -29.58
N ASP A 76 -12.78 10.20 -29.51
CA ASP A 76 -13.90 9.31 -29.85
C ASP A 76 -14.99 9.40 -28.76
N PRO A 77 -16.23 9.79 -29.09
CA PRO A 77 -17.31 9.89 -28.12
C PRO A 77 -17.75 8.53 -27.56
N LYS A 78 -17.45 7.41 -28.23
CA LYS A 78 -17.84 6.06 -27.79
C LYS A 78 -17.30 5.72 -26.40
N HIS A 79 -16.11 6.22 -26.06
CA HIS A 79 -15.52 6.01 -24.74
C HIS A 79 -16.38 6.62 -23.62
N LEU A 80 -17.05 7.76 -23.87
CA LEU A 80 -17.92 8.40 -22.89
C LEU A 80 -19.35 7.85 -22.90
N GLN A 81 -19.82 7.30 -24.03
CA GLN A 81 -21.12 6.62 -24.11
C GLN A 81 -21.16 5.35 -23.25
N LEU A 82 -20.08 4.56 -23.25
CA LEU A 82 -19.94 3.41 -22.35
C LEU A 82 -20.00 3.85 -20.87
N LEU A 83 -19.31 4.95 -20.56
CA LEU A 83 -19.29 5.50 -19.21
C LEU A 83 -20.70 5.87 -18.71
N GLU A 84 -21.57 6.45 -19.53
CA GLU A 84 -22.97 6.70 -19.11
C GLU A 84 -23.69 5.42 -18.69
N SER A 85 -23.47 4.33 -19.42
CA SER A 85 -24.08 3.03 -19.09
C SER A 85 -23.54 2.49 -17.77
N ASP A 86 -22.23 2.64 -17.53
CA ASP A 86 -21.60 2.23 -16.28
C ASP A 86 -22.12 3.02 -15.06
N LEU A 87 -22.34 4.34 -15.23
CA LEU A 87 -22.90 5.19 -14.18
C LEU A 87 -24.32 4.75 -13.82
N ARG A 88 -25.15 4.38 -14.80
CA ARG A 88 -26.50 3.86 -14.55
C ARG A 88 -26.48 2.55 -13.76
N VAL A 89 -25.59 1.62 -14.11
CA VAL A 89 -25.42 0.38 -13.32
C VAL A 89 -25.10 0.68 -11.86
N ALA A 90 -24.21 1.64 -11.59
CA ALA A 90 -23.87 2.02 -10.21
C ALA A 90 -25.04 2.69 -9.46
N LEU A 91 -25.88 3.46 -10.15
CA LEU A 91 -27.08 4.07 -9.57
C LEU A 91 -28.15 3.02 -9.25
N ASP A 92 -28.33 2.03 -10.12
CA ASP A 92 -29.33 0.97 -10.00
C ASP A 92 -28.97 -0.08 -8.93
N LEU A 93 -27.75 -0.03 -8.37
CA LEU A 93 -27.38 -0.87 -7.24
C LEU A 93 -28.30 -0.63 -6.03
N PRO A 94 -28.79 -1.70 -5.37
CA PRO A 94 -29.68 -1.59 -4.22
C PRO A 94 -29.04 -0.86 -3.02
N ASP A 95 -27.73 -1.01 -2.85
CA ASP A 95 -26.90 -0.41 -1.81
C ASP A 95 -25.47 -0.16 -2.34
N TRP A 96 -24.68 0.68 -1.67
CA TRP A 96 -23.27 0.92 -2.01
C TRP A 96 -22.34 0.31 -0.94
N ALA A 97 -22.66 -0.89 -0.46
CA ALA A 97 -22.11 -1.47 0.76
C ALA A 97 -22.38 -0.54 1.96
N ASP A 98 -23.67 -0.35 2.25
CA ASP A 98 -24.19 0.70 3.14
C ASP A 98 -23.70 0.62 4.60
N ASP A 99 -23.11 -0.50 4.98
CA ASP A 99 -22.47 -0.80 6.27
C ASP A 99 -20.93 -0.78 6.22
N HIS A 100 -20.33 -0.65 5.04
CA HIS A 100 -18.88 -0.67 4.83
C HIS A 100 -18.39 0.58 4.06
N LEU A 101 -18.04 1.63 4.82
CA LEU A 101 -17.77 2.95 4.24
C LEU A 101 -16.60 3.00 3.24
N LEU A 102 -15.59 2.13 3.37
CA LEU A 102 -14.46 2.11 2.43
C LEU A 102 -14.91 1.80 1.00
N ASP A 103 -15.79 0.81 0.83
CA ASP A 103 -16.30 0.36 -0.47
C ASP A 103 -17.12 1.48 -1.10
N MET A 104 -17.96 2.10 -0.27
CA MET A 104 -18.76 3.27 -0.65
C MET A 104 -17.88 4.46 -1.05
N ALA A 105 -16.76 4.69 -0.36
CA ALA A 105 -15.83 5.76 -0.64
C ALA A 105 -15.08 5.55 -1.97
N GLU A 106 -14.61 4.32 -2.25
CA GLU A 106 -14.00 3.99 -3.54
C GLU A 106 -15.01 4.17 -4.70
N LEU A 107 -16.25 3.71 -4.51
CA LEU A 107 -17.32 3.85 -5.49
C LEU A 107 -17.71 5.33 -5.72
N ALA A 108 -17.92 6.09 -4.65
CA ALA A 108 -18.24 7.51 -4.73
C ALA A 108 -17.13 8.33 -5.41
N THR A 109 -15.88 7.93 -5.22
CA THR A 109 -14.72 8.56 -5.89
C THR A 109 -14.77 8.32 -7.40
N ALA A 110 -15.07 7.10 -7.85
CA ALA A 110 -15.22 6.82 -9.28
C ALA A 110 -16.31 7.68 -9.93
N LEU A 111 -17.47 7.80 -9.27
CA LEU A 111 -18.59 8.60 -9.74
C LEU A 111 -18.27 10.11 -9.74
N ALA A 112 -17.60 10.61 -8.70
CA ALA A 112 -17.16 12.00 -8.65
C ALA A 112 -16.18 12.34 -9.78
N LEU A 113 -15.21 11.45 -10.04
CA LEU A 113 -14.26 11.62 -11.14
C LEU A 113 -14.95 11.59 -12.51
N ALA A 114 -15.98 10.74 -12.68
CA ALA A 114 -16.78 10.70 -13.89
C ALA A 114 -17.54 12.01 -14.12
N LEU A 115 -18.23 12.54 -13.10
CA LEU A 115 -18.88 13.85 -13.18
C LEU A 115 -17.91 14.97 -13.49
N ASP A 116 -16.71 14.91 -12.92
CA ASP A 116 -15.68 15.93 -13.10
C ASP A 116 -15.14 15.97 -14.53
N GLY A 117 -14.75 14.81 -15.07
CA GLY A 117 -14.08 14.70 -16.37
C GLY A 117 -15.03 14.57 -17.57
N ALA A 118 -16.16 13.89 -17.39
CA ALA A 118 -17.15 13.61 -18.43
C ALA A 118 -18.41 14.46 -18.31
N GLY A 119 -18.59 15.26 -17.26
CA GLY A 119 -19.75 16.13 -17.01
C GLY A 119 -20.33 16.85 -18.23
N PRO A 120 -19.52 17.47 -19.11
CA PRO A 120 -20.02 18.15 -20.31
C PRO A 120 -20.58 17.23 -21.41
N PHE A 121 -20.35 15.93 -21.30
CA PHE A 121 -20.68 14.90 -22.31
C PHE A 121 -21.74 13.92 -21.83
N VAL A 122 -22.01 13.91 -20.53
CA VAL A 122 -23.12 13.14 -19.96
C VAL A 122 -24.40 13.97 -19.97
N SER A 123 -25.56 13.33 -20.11
CA SER A 123 -26.85 14.03 -20.00
C SER A 123 -26.98 14.75 -18.65
N ARG A 124 -27.63 15.93 -18.65
CA ARG A 124 -27.82 16.73 -17.43
C ARG A 124 -28.59 15.96 -16.37
N ASP A 125 -29.63 15.23 -16.77
CA ASP A 125 -30.45 14.44 -15.87
C ASP A 125 -29.62 13.35 -15.18
N LEU A 126 -28.79 12.61 -15.94
CA LEU A 126 -27.88 11.62 -15.35
C LEU A 126 -26.84 12.27 -14.43
N ALA A 127 -26.28 13.42 -14.82
CA ALA A 127 -25.32 14.13 -13.98
C ALA A 127 -25.93 14.56 -12.64
N ASP A 128 -27.17 15.06 -12.66
CA ASP A 128 -27.91 15.44 -11.46
C ASP A 128 -28.33 14.22 -10.63
N GLU A 129 -28.74 13.11 -11.25
CA GLU A 129 -29.01 11.83 -10.56
C GLU A 129 -27.77 11.32 -9.81
N VAL A 130 -26.60 11.33 -10.46
CA VAL A 130 -25.33 10.93 -9.83
C VAL A 130 -24.96 11.89 -8.70
N ALA A 131 -25.10 13.20 -8.89
CA ALA A 131 -24.80 14.18 -7.84
C ALA A 131 -25.72 14.01 -6.62
N ASP A 132 -27.02 13.76 -6.83
CA ASP A 132 -27.98 13.49 -5.76
C ASP A 132 -27.68 12.17 -5.04
N ALA A 133 -27.31 11.12 -5.77
CA ALA A 133 -26.87 9.85 -5.19
C ALA A 133 -25.61 10.02 -4.34
N LEU A 134 -24.62 10.78 -4.80
CA LEU A 134 -23.41 11.09 -4.05
C LEU A 134 -23.71 11.84 -2.75
N CYS A 135 -24.66 12.77 -2.76
CA CYS A 135 -25.11 13.44 -1.53
C CYS A 135 -25.82 12.47 -0.57
N ARG A 136 -26.82 11.74 -1.05
CA ARG A 136 -27.72 10.93 -0.22
C ARG A 136 -27.09 9.63 0.26
N ARG A 137 -26.40 8.92 -0.64
CA ARG A 137 -25.82 7.60 -0.38
C ARG A 137 -24.47 7.72 0.29
N PHE A 138 -23.62 8.67 -0.12
CA PHE A 138 -22.27 8.78 0.43
C PHE A 138 -22.08 9.90 1.46
N LEU A 139 -22.21 11.18 1.10
CA LEU A 139 -21.81 12.28 2.01
C LEU A 139 -22.56 12.26 3.34
N ILE A 140 -23.89 12.08 3.32
CA ILE A 140 -24.71 12.04 4.55
C ILE A 140 -24.25 10.88 5.45
N ARG A 141 -24.01 9.70 4.89
CA ARG A 141 -23.55 8.53 5.65
C ARG A 141 -22.14 8.70 6.18
N ALA A 142 -21.22 9.23 5.38
CA ALA A 142 -19.85 9.51 5.79
C ALA A 142 -19.80 10.52 6.95
N ILE A 143 -20.58 11.60 6.87
CA ILE A 143 -20.72 12.58 7.97
C ILE A 143 -21.25 11.90 9.24
N ALA A 144 -22.34 11.12 9.12
CA ALA A 144 -22.91 10.41 10.26
C ALA A 144 -21.91 9.40 10.87
N SER A 145 -21.12 8.71 10.04
CA SER A 145 -20.08 7.78 10.46
C SER A 145 -18.97 8.47 11.26
N VAL A 146 -18.52 9.65 10.81
CA VAL A 146 -17.55 10.47 11.55
C VAL A 146 -18.14 10.93 12.90
N GLN A 147 -19.37 11.48 12.89
CA GLN A 147 -20.06 11.97 14.08
C GLN A 147 -20.34 10.87 15.11
N GLY A 148 -20.64 9.65 14.63
CA GLY A 148 -20.82 8.46 15.46
C GLY A 148 -19.52 7.90 16.04
N GLY A 149 -18.35 8.47 15.73
CA GLY A 149 -17.08 8.02 16.26
C GLY A 149 -16.63 6.67 15.70
N SER A 150 -16.88 6.41 14.42
CA SER A 150 -16.41 5.20 13.74
C SER A 150 -14.89 5.02 13.89
N ARG A 151 -14.41 3.78 13.93
CA ARG A 151 -12.99 3.48 14.17
C ARG A 151 -12.07 4.17 13.15
N TRP A 152 -12.43 4.12 11.87
CA TRP A 152 -11.66 4.70 10.77
C TRP A 152 -11.44 6.22 10.89
N SER A 153 -12.32 6.94 11.61
CA SER A 153 -12.22 8.39 11.78
C SER A 153 -11.47 8.79 13.07
N ARG A 154 -11.16 7.83 13.95
CA ARG A 154 -10.52 8.09 15.26
C ARG A 154 -9.14 7.47 15.39
N GLN A 155 -8.78 6.52 14.55
CA GLN A 155 -7.50 5.82 14.58
C GLN A 155 -6.71 6.12 13.31
N ALA A 156 -5.38 6.10 13.43
CA ALA A 156 -4.52 6.17 12.26
C ALA A 156 -4.72 4.90 11.41
N GLY A 157 -4.88 5.10 10.11
CA GLY A 157 -5.14 4.04 9.13
C GLY A 157 -5.39 4.61 7.73
N ASN A 158 -5.16 3.82 6.70
CA ASN A 158 -5.37 4.24 5.30
C ASN A 158 -6.82 4.63 5.02
N TRP A 159 -7.79 4.05 5.74
CA TRP A 159 -9.22 4.37 5.59
C TRP A 159 -9.51 5.85 5.82
N ALA A 160 -8.79 6.53 6.71
CA ALA A 160 -8.96 7.97 6.92
C ALA A 160 -8.68 8.76 5.63
N PHE A 161 -7.66 8.36 4.87
CA PHE A 161 -7.29 9.00 3.60
C PHE A 161 -8.24 8.62 2.48
N VAL A 162 -8.65 7.35 2.40
CA VAL A 162 -9.60 6.88 1.38
C VAL A 162 -10.97 7.53 1.59
N CYS A 163 -11.56 7.39 2.78
CA CYS A 163 -12.87 7.93 3.11
C CYS A 163 -12.86 9.45 3.17
N GLY A 164 -11.90 10.05 3.87
CA GLY A 164 -11.78 11.51 3.98
C GLY A 164 -11.46 12.18 2.64
N GLY A 165 -10.58 11.57 1.83
CA GLY A 165 -10.28 12.04 0.48
C GLY A 165 -11.50 11.97 -0.44
N ALA A 166 -12.25 10.86 -0.40
CA ALA A 166 -13.52 10.73 -1.12
C ALA A 166 -14.54 11.79 -0.71
N MET A 167 -14.69 12.07 0.59
CA MET A 167 -15.56 13.14 1.08
C MET A 167 -15.20 14.50 0.48
N ILE A 168 -13.90 14.83 0.41
CA ILE A 168 -13.39 16.10 -0.16
C ILE A 168 -13.65 16.17 -1.67
N MET A 169 -13.33 15.11 -2.41
CA MET A 169 -13.56 15.03 -3.86
C MET A 169 -15.04 15.18 -4.21
N VAL A 170 -15.91 14.44 -3.51
CA VAL A 170 -17.35 14.50 -3.71
C VAL A 170 -17.90 15.87 -3.32
N ALA A 171 -17.45 16.43 -2.19
CA ALA A 171 -17.83 17.78 -1.77
C ALA A 171 -17.44 18.85 -2.80
N ALA A 172 -16.27 18.75 -3.44
CA ALA A 172 -15.87 19.62 -4.54
C ALA A 172 -16.89 19.58 -5.68
N VAL A 173 -17.18 18.37 -6.19
CA VAL A 173 -18.04 18.17 -7.35
C VAL A 173 -19.48 18.63 -7.08
N VAL A 174 -20.11 18.13 -6.02
CA VAL A 174 -21.52 18.42 -5.74
C VAL A 174 -21.72 19.83 -5.18
N GLY A 175 -20.74 20.36 -4.45
CA GLY A 175 -20.79 21.68 -3.81
C GLY A 175 -20.72 22.85 -4.78
N SER A 176 -20.39 22.60 -6.05
CA SER A 176 -20.49 23.60 -7.13
C SER A 176 -21.94 24.08 -7.37
N HIS A 177 -22.93 23.29 -6.94
CA HIS A 177 -24.34 23.68 -6.96
C HIS A 177 -24.74 24.30 -5.62
N GLN A 178 -25.29 25.52 -5.65
CA GLN A 178 -25.61 26.31 -4.45
C GLN A 178 -26.48 25.56 -3.42
N ALA A 179 -27.44 24.77 -3.89
CA ALA A 179 -28.32 23.97 -3.02
C ALA A 179 -27.59 22.89 -2.20
N ARG A 180 -26.40 22.45 -2.65
CA ARG A 180 -25.61 21.37 -2.04
C ARG A 180 -24.37 21.91 -1.29
N ALA A 181 -24.06 23.21 -1.41
CA ALA A 181 -22.86 23.83 -0.83
C ALA A 181 -22.75 23.66 0.70
N GLY A 182 -23.86 23.78 1.44
CA GLY A 182 -23.85 23.59 2.90
C GLY A 182 -23.50 22.15 3.34
N LEU A 183 -23.97 21.15 2.58
CA LEU A 183 -23.61 19.75 2.79
C LEU A 183 -22.13 19.52 2.49
N ALA A 184 -21.62 20.06 1.37
CA ALA A 184 -20.22 19.97 0.98
C ALA A 184 -19.27 20.56 2.04
N GLN A 185 -19.59 21.71 2.61
CA GLN A 185 -18.80 22.31 3.69
C GLN A 185 -18.81 21.44 4.96
N THR A 186 -19.96 20.85 5.30
CA THR A 186 -20.08 19.96 6.47
C THR A 186 -19.28 18.68 6.26
N ALA A 187 -19.35 18.09 5.07
CA ALA A 187 -18.54 16.94 4.69
C ALA A 187 -17.04 17.25 4.79
N THR A 188 -16.59 18.40 4.30
CA THR A 188 -15.17 18.75 4.33
C THR A 188 -14.64 18.94 5.74
N ARG A 189 -15.41 19.61 6.63
CA ARG A 189 -15.04 19.71 8.06
C ARG A 189 -14.96 18.34 8.74
N ALA A 190 -15.91 17.45 8.45
CA ALA A 190 -15.89 16.09 8.98
C ALA A 190 -14.68 15.28 8.47
N ALA A 191 -14.34 15.42 7.18
CA ALA A 191 -13.16 14.80 6.58
C ALA A 191 -11.86 15.31 7.23
N GLN A 192 -11.71 16.62 7.44
CA GLN A 192 -10.56 17.21 8.12
C GLN A 192 -10.37 16.64 9.53
N ALA A 193 -11.45 16.50 10.31
CA ALA A 193 -11.40 15.91 11.63
C ALA A 193 -10.95 14.43 11.59
N ALA A 194 -11.46 13.66 10.63
CA ALA A 194 -11.12 12.25 10.46
C ALA A 194 -9.67 12.02 10.00
N LEU A 195 -9.08 12.95 9.24
CA LEU A 195 -7.70 12.85 8.74
C LEU A 195 -6.64 13.09 9.82
N GLY A 196 -6.97 13.81 10.89
CA GLY A 196 -6.03 14.27 11.92
C GLY A 196 -5.12 13.16 12.49
N PRO A 197 -5.67 12.05 13.01
CA PRO A 197 -4.88 10.95 13.56
C PRO A 197 -3.90 10.36 12.56
N SER A 198 -4.34 10.09 11.32
CA SER A 198 -3.48 9.50 10.29
C SER A 198 -2.40 10.47 9.82
N LEU A 199 -2.70 11.77 9.68
CA LEU A 199 -1.69 12.77 9.33
C LEU A 199 -0.58 12.88 10.37
N ALA A 200 -0.90 12.72 11.65
CA ALA A 200 0.09 12.74 12.73
C ALA A 200 0.97 11.47 12.76
N ALA A 201 0.48 10.35 12.22
CA ALA A 201 1.19 9.08 12.20
C ALA A 201 2.25 8.98 11.07
N ILE A 202 2.11 9.77 9.99
CA ILE A 202 3.06 9.78 8.87
C ILE A 202 4.47 10.16 9.38
N GLY A 203 5.46 9.36 9.00
CA GLY A 203 6.87 9.64 9.28
C GLY A 203 7.41 10.83 8.47
N PRO A 204 8.55 11.40 8.86
CA PRO A 204 9.12 12.58 8.20
C PRO A 204 9.37 12.38 6.70
N ASP A 205 9.70 11.16 6.28
CA ASP A 205 10.01 10.76 4.90
C ASP A 205 8.81 10.09 4.20
N GLY A 206 7.61 10.20 4.80
CA GLY A 206 6.38 9.59 4.28
C GLY A 206 6.20 8.14 4.71
N GLU A 207 6.92 7.67 5.75
CA GLU A 207 6.77 6.31 6.25
C GLU A 207 5.40 6.09 6.88
N TRP A 208 4.88 4.88 6.69
CA TRP A 208 3.53 4.50 7.10
C TRP A 208 3.56 3.14 7.79
N PRO A 209 2.89 2.98 8.94
CA PRO A 209 2.93 1.74 9.70
C PRO A 209 2.24 0.56 9.01
N GLU A 210 1.29 0.81 8.10
CA GLU A 210 0.56 -0.27 7.39
C GLU A 210 1.30 -0.81 6.17
N GLY A 211 2.49 -0.29 5.86
CA GLY A 211 3.27 -0.71 4.69
C GLY A 211 3.17 0.24 3.51
N VAL A 212 3.96 -0.06 2.49
CA VAL A 212 4.16 0.74 1.28
C VAL A 212 2.90 0.77 0.41
N VAL A 213 2.23 -0.37 0.23
CA VAL A 213 1.05 -0.48 -0.64
C VAL A 213 -0.11 0.34 -0.08
N TYR A 214 -0.32 0.28 1.24
CA TYR A 214 -1.36 1.05 1.92
C TYR A 214 -1.08 2.54 1.95
N ARG A 215 0.20 2.91 2.07
CA ARG A 215 0.64 4.30 1.88
C ARG A 215 0.39 4.78 0.47
N ASP A 216 0.70 3.97 -0.55
CA ASP A 216 0.50 4.31 -1.96
C ASP A 216 -0.99 4.52 -2.29
N LEU A 217 -1.86 3.69 -1.71
CA LEU A 217 -3.31 3.90 -1.77
C LEU A 217 -3.71 5.21 -1.09
N ALA A 218 -3.23 5.47 0.13
CA ALA A 218 -3.50 6.72 0.84
C ALA A 218 -3.01 7.96 0.05
N ALA A 219 -1.83 7.88 -0.55
CA ALA A 219 -1.24 8.93 -1.38
C ALA A 219 -2.07 9.20 -2.64
N ALA A 220 -2.63 8.16 -3.28
CA ALA A 220 -3.48 8.33 -4.45
C ALA A 220 -4.76 9.14 -4.14
N TYR A 221 -5.44 8.80 -3.02
CA TYR A 221 -6.62 9.55 -2.56
C TYR A 221 -6.26 10.95 -2.06
N GLY A 222 -5.13 11.07 -1.35
CA GLY A 222 -4.60 12.37 -0.91
C GLY A 222 -4.26 13.29 -2.08
N TRP A 223 -3.70 12.75 -3.17
CA TRP A 223 -3.42 13.49 -4.40
C TRP A 223 -4.69 14.06 -5.01
N LEU A 224 -5.72 13.25 -5.24
CA LEU A 224 -6.98 13.73 -5.81
C LEU A 224 -7.68 14.75 -4.90
N ALA A 225 -7.68 14.50 -3.60
CA ALA A 225 -8.23 15.44 -2.62
C ALA A 225 -7.46 16.77 -2.59
N MET A 226 -6.13 16.72 -2.74
CA MET A 226 -5.30 17.92 -2.88
C MET A 226 -5.66 18.70 -4.15
N GLN A 227 -5.87 18.02 -5.29
CA GLN A 227 -6.30 18.69 -6.51
C GLN A 227 -7.67 19.37 -6.33
N ALA A 228 -8.63 18.68 -5.70
CA ALA A 228 -9.93 19.26 -5.35
C ALA A 228 -9.81 20.49 -4.45
N ALA A 229 -8.95 20.42 -3.42
CA ALA A 229 -8.67 21.52 -2.51
C ALA A 229 -8.07 22.75 -3.24
N GLN A 230 -7.16 22.53 -4.20
CA GLN A 230 -6.56 23.59 -4.99
C GLN A 230 -7.57 24.29 -5.90
N ASN A 231 -8.44 23.50 -6.54
CA ASN A 231 -9.41 24.01 -7.51
C ASN A 231 -10.65 24.64 -6.84
N VAL A 232 -10.98 24.26 -5.60
CA VAL A 232 -12.20 24.69 -4.90
C VAL A 232 -11.86 25.30 -3.53
N PRO A 233 -11.41 26.57 -3.46
CA PRO A 233 -11.06 27.24 -2.20
C PRO A 233 -12.20 27.29 -1.18
N ALA A 234 -13.45 27.22 -1.63
CA ALA A 234 -14.64 27.16 -0.77
C ALA A 234 -14.70 25.92 0.13
N LEU A 235 -13.92 24.88 -0.15
CA LEU A 235 -13.77 23.71 0.72
C LEU A 235 -13.02 24.03 2.01
N GLN A 236 -12.27 25.14 2.08
CA GLN A 236 -11.53 25.58 3.28
C GLN A 236 -10.57 24.50 3.83
N ILE A 237 -9.99 23.70 2.94
CA ILE A 237 -8.92 22.77 3.25
C ILE A 237 -7.64 23.19 2.52
N SER A 238 -6.53 23.26 3.25
CA SER A 238 -5.25 23.57 2.65
C SER A 238 -4.80 22.41 1.76
N PRO A 239 -4.38 22.63 0.51
CA PRO A 239 -3.73 21.61 -0.30
C PRO A 239 -2.52 20.95 0.38
N ASP A 240 -1.84 21.70 1.25
CA ASP A 240 -0.64 21.22 1.95
C ASP A 240 -0.94 20.13 2.98
N THR A 241 -2.21 19.94 3.34
CA THR A 241 -2.69 18.87 4.24
C THR A 241 -2.18 17.50 3.80
N PHE A 242 -2.13 17.22 2.49
CA PHE A 242 -1.77 15.91 1.96
C PHE A 242 -0.30 15.77 1.58
N ARG A 243 0.49 16.86 1.61
CA ARG A 243 1.91 16.83 1.22
C ARG A 243 2.73 15.78 1.97
N PRO A 244 2.52 15.49 3.27
CA PRO A 244 3.28 14.44 3.96
C PRO A 244 3.20 13.07 3.28
N LEU A 245 2.04 12.70 2.71
CA LEU A 245 1.87 11.43 1.97
C LEU A 245 2.70 11.38 0.68
N LEU A 246 2.92 12.55 0.07
CA LEU A 246 3.56 12.68 -1.24
C LEU A 246 5.09 12.74 -1.15
N ARG A 247 5.66 12.87 0.06
CA ARG A 247 7.12 12.82 0.28
C ARG A 247 7.70 11.42 0.05
N GLY A 248 6.88 10.36 0.15
CA GLY A 248 7.33 8.97 0.16
C GLY A 248 7.76 8.37 -1.19
N ALA A 249 7.92 9.15 -2.27
CA ALA A 249 8.45 8.63 -3.54
C ALA A 249 9.80 7.93 -3.31
N GLY A 250 10.69 8.63 -2.58
CA GLY A 250 11.99 8.14 -2.17
C GLY A 250 11.90 6.90 -1.29
N LEU A 251 10.87 6.78 -0.43
CA LEU A 251 10.67 5.62 0.43
C LEU A 251 10.46 4.33 -0.39
N ARG A 252 9.59 4.36 -1.42
CA ARG A 252 9.33 3.17 -2.22
C ARG A 252 10.57 2.76 -3.04
N ALA A 253 11.30 3.72 -3.60
CA ALA A 253 12.59 3.44 -4.22
C ALA A 253 13.61 2.87 -3.22
N ALA A 254 13.69 3.44 -2.02
CA ALA A 254 14.56 2.97 -0.95
C ALA A 254 14.21 1.56 -0.47
N LEU A 255 12.95 1.13 -0.57
CA LEU A 255 12.49 -0.21 -0.19
C LEU A 255 12.44 -1.20 -1.37
N THR A 256 12.78 -0.79 -2.58
CA THR A 256 12.83 -1.70 -3.74
C THR A 256 14.23 -2.27 -3.90
N GLY A 257 14.36 -3.59 -3.79
CA GLY A 257 15.63 -4.29 -3.97
C GLY A 257 16.00 -4.49 -5.45
N PRO A 258 17.20 -4.98 -5.77
CA PRO A 258 17.64 -5.27 -7.13
C PRO A 258 16.79 -6.35 -7.83
N SER A 259 15.99 -7.14 -7.10
CA SER A 259 14.98 -8.03 -7.70
C SER A 259 13.82 -7.29 -8.39
N GLY A 260 13.69 -5.98 -8.15
CA GLY A 260 12.53 -5.19 -8.57
C GLY A 260 11.33 -5.30 -7.61
N LEU A 261 11.43 -6.14 -6.57
CA LEU A 261 10.40 -6.32 -5.57
C LEU A 261 10.55 -5.33 -4.41
N ILE A 262 9.44 -4.81 -3.90
CA ILE A 262 9.43 -4.03 -2.65
C ILE A 262 9.64 -4.94 -1.44
N ALA A 263 10.26 -4.41 -0.39
CA ALA A 263 10.27 -5.07 0.91
C ALA A 263 8.82 -5.19 1.42
N ASP A 264 8.41 -6.42 1.74
CA ASP A 264 7.01 -6.84 1.68
C ASP A 264 6.43 -7.16 3.06
N PHE A 265 6.76 -6.32 4.03
CA PHE A 265 6.33 -6.45 5.43
C PHE A 265 4.83 -6.22 5.60
N GLY A 266 4.24 -6.82 6.64
CA GLY A 266 2.81 -6.77 6.88
C GLY A 266 2.00 -7.29 5.69
N ASP A 267 0.93 -6.55 5.35
CA ASP A 267 0.06 -6.93 4.24
C ASP A 267 0.53 -6.49 2.85
N ASP A 268 1.73 -5.95 2.73
CA ASP A 268 2.29 -5.58 1.41
C ASP A 268 2.49 -6.82 0.53
N LEU A 269 2.33 -6.65 -0.78
CA LEU A 269 2.67 -7.66 -1.79
C LEU A 269 3.96 -7.23 -2.52
N PRO A 270 4.98 -8.09 -2.69
CA PRO A 270 6.29 -7.71 -3.23
C PRO A 270 6.22 -7.23 -4.69
N GLN A 271 5.25 -7.73 -5.45
CA GLN A 271 4.98 -7.35 -6.84
C GLN A 271 3.91 -6.26 -6.97
N ALA A 272 3.53 -5.59 -5.88
CA ALA A 272 2.48 -4.58 -5.93
C ALA A 272 2.81 -3.55 -7.02
N PRO A 273 1.86 -3.22 -7.91
CA PRO A 273 2.10 -2.24 -8.96
C PRO A 273 2.45 -0.88 -8.33
N LEU A 274 3.03 -0.01 -9.14
CA LEU A 274 3.25 1.37 -8.73
C LEU A 274 1.92 2.03 -8.35
N PRO A 275 1.96 3.06 -7.47
CA PRO A 275 0.77 3.83 -7.16
C PRO A 275 0.08 4.33 -8.43
N VAL A 276 -1.25 4.15 -8.44
CA VAL A 276 -2.21 4.65 -9.43
C VAL A 276 -2.03 6.16 -9.68
N LEU A 277 -1.70 6.91 -8.63
CA LEU A 277 -1.51 8.36 -8.63
C LEU A 277 -0.41 8.76 -7.65
N GLY A 278 0.41 9.74 -8.04
CA GLY A 278 1.52 10.23 -7.22
C GLY A 278 2.83 10.32 -8.00
N PRO A 279 3.95 10.62 -7.32
CA PRO A 279 5.22 10.89 -7.96
C PRO A 279 5.67 9.69 -8.83
N PRO A 280 6.05 9.91 -10.09
CA PRO A 280 6.50 8.86 -10.98
C PRO A 280 7.68 8.09 -10.40
N HIS A 281 7.69 6.78 -10.65
CA HIS A 281 8.94 6.03 -10.64
C HIS A 281 9.56 6.10 -12.03
N ARG A 282 10.89 5.91 -12.05
CA ARG A 282 11.78 6.01 -13.21
C ARG A 282 11.34 5.20 -14.45
N HIS A 283 10.54 4.16 -14.26
CA HIS A 283 10.02 3.30 -15.31
C HIS A 283 8.58 2.91 -14.99
N LEU A 284 7.69 2.98 -15.98
CA LEU A 284 6.39 2.34 -15.90
C LEU A 284 6.63 0.83 -15.83
N PRO A 285 6.08 0.09 -14.86
CA PRO A 285 6.32 -1.34 -14.75
C PRO A 285 5.77 -2.06 -15.98
N ASP A 286 6.47 -3.10 -16.40
CA ASP A 286 5.93 -4.09 -17.34
C ASP A 286 4.75 -4.81 -16.66
N GLY A 287 3.51 -4.37 -16.94
CA GLY A 287 2.32 -4.87 -16.25
C GLY A 287 1.26 -3.81 -15.97
N ALA A 288 0.42 -4.02 -14.94
CA ALA A 288 -0.70 -3.16 -14.57
C ALA A 288 -0.31 -1.67 -14.52
N PHE A 289 -1.06 -0.81 -15.22
CA PHE A 289 -0.79 0.62 -15.37
C PHE A 289 -2.04 1.44 -15.03
N ASP A 290 -1.84 2.73 -14.77
CA ASP A 290 -2.93 3.68 -14.61
C ASP A 290 -3.01 4.66 -15.78
N PRO A 291 -4.18 4.85 -16.43
CA PRO A 291 -4.34 5.86 -17.47
C PRO A 291 -3.96 7.28 -17.02
N LEU A 292 -4.14 7.60 -15.74
CA LEU A 292 -3.84 8.92 -15.18
C LEU A 292 -2.34 9.17 -15.03
N HIS A 293 -1.47 8.18 -15.24
CA HIS A 293 -0.03 8.40 -15.42
C HIS A 293 0.27 9.29 -16.63
N LEU A 294 -0.58 9.30 -17.68
CA LEU A 294 -0.43 10.26 -18.79
C LEU A 294 -0.77 11.70 -18.40
N LEU A 295 -1.51 11.91 -17.31
CA LEU A 295 -1.88 13.23 -16.81
C LEU A 295 -0.87 13.75 -15.79
N TRP A 296 -0.49 12.90 -14.82
CA TRP A 296 0.31 13.29 -13.66
C TRP A 296 1.65 12.57 -13.53
N GLY A 297 1.90 11.51 -14.30
CA GLY A 297 3.17 10.77 -14.30
C GLY A 297 4.36 11.57 -14.83
N CYS A 298 4.11 12.72 -15.46
CA CYS A 298 5.16 13.64 -15.92
C CYS A 298 5.50 14.77 -14.95
N GLN A 299 4.82 14.85 -13.80
CA GLN A 299 4.90 16.03 -12.93
C GLN A 299 5.97 15.97 -11.84
N MET A 300 6.95 15.07 -11.90
CA MET A 300 8.13 15.15 -11.04
C MET A 300 9.39 14.85 -11.84
N GLU A 301 10.07 15.91 -12.26
CA GLU A 301 11.52 15.89 -12.41
C GLU A 301 12.13 16.08 -11.01
N GLY A 302 12.99 15.15 -10.58
CA GLY A 302 13.65 15.14 -9.26
C GLY A 302 13.12 14.03 -8.36
N ASP A 303 13.84 12.96 -8.03
CA ASP A 303 15.29 12.72 -8.01
C ASP A 303 15.65 11.46 -8.83
N ASP A 304 16.46 11.62 -9.87
CA ASP A 304 17.18 10.51 -10.54
C ASP A 304 18.30 9.91 -9.66
N ALA A 305 18.44 10.41 -8.42
CA ALA A 305 19.44 9.95 -7.50
C ALA A 305 19.18 8.48 -7.13
N PRO A 306 20.20 7.61 -7.21
CA PRO A 306 20.07 6.25 -6.72
C PRO A 306 19.66 6.27 -5.23
N PRO A 307 18.84 5.30 -4.77
CA PRO A 307 18.52 5.21 -3.36
C PRO A 307 19.80 5.13 -2.52
N PRO A 308 19.82 5.75 -1.33
CA PRO A 308 21.03 5.81 -0.53
C PRO A 308 21.48 4.40 -0.10
N PRO A 309 22.80 4.20 0.14
CA PRO A 309 23.32 2.91 0.59
C PRO A 309 22.76 2.50 1.97
N VAL A 310 22.34 3.47 2.77
CA VAL A 310 21.66 3.25 4.05
C VAL A 310 20.42 4.14 4.11
N PHE A 311 19.30 3.57 4.53
CA PHE A 311 18.08 4.31 4.86
C PHE A 311 17.62 3.89 6.26
N LEU A 312 17.41 4.85 7.15
CA LEU A 312 16.95 4.61 8.53
C LEU A 312 15.67 5.42 8.77
N GLY A 313 14.52 4.82 8.49
CA GLY A 313 13.21 5.44 8.70
C GLY A 313 12.58 5.06 10.04
N ARG A 314 11.33 5.46 10.24
CA ARG A 314 10.53 5.11 11.43
C ARG A 314 10.14 3.63 11.47
N TYR A 315 9.74 3.07 10.32
CA TYR A 315 9.18 1.71 10.23
C TYR A 315 10.04 0.72 9.45
N HIS A 316 11.05 1.22 8.73
CA HIS A 316 11.92 0.42 7.89
C HIS A 316 13.36 0.90 7.98
N ALA A 317 14.29 -0.03 7.91
CA ALA A 317 15.71 0.26 7.73
C ALA A 317 16.25 -0.55 6.56
N VAL A 318 17.19 0.02 5.80
CA VAL A 318 17.78 -0.59 4.62
C VAL A 318 19.30 -0.43 4.64
N LEU A 319 19.99 -1.49 4.24
CA LEU A 319 21.41 -1.51 3.94
C LEU A 319 21.62 -2.07 2.52
N ARG A 320 22.38 -1.35 1.69
CA ARG A 320 22.77 -1.75 0.33
C ARG A 320 24.28 -1.79 0.20
N GLN A 321 24.80 -2.84 -0.39
CA GLN A 321 26.23 -2.99 -0.66
C GLN A 321 26.44 -3.79 -1.93
N GLY A 322 26.86 -3.12 -3.01
CA GLY A 322 26.96 -3.75 -4.33
C GLY A 322 25.59 -4.26 -4.80
N ASP A 323 25.52 -5.55 -5.12
CA ASP A 323 24.29 -6.22 -5.55
C ASP A 323 23.43 -6.74 -4.39
N ASP A 324 23.86 -6.54 -3.13
CA ASP A 324 23.12 -6.93 -1.95
C ASP A 324 22.22 -5.79 -1.44
N PHE A 325 20.98 -6.15 -1.11
CA PHE A 325 20.00 -5.28 -0.48
C PHE A 325 19.37 -6.01 0.70
N LEU A 326 19.42 -5.39 1.88
CA LEU A 326 18.78 -5.88 3.10
C LEU A 326 17.81 -4.81 3.60
N ALA A 327 16.55 -5.18 3.81
CA ALA A 327 15.57 -4.38 4.52
C ALA A 327 15.17 -5.05 5.84
N LEU A 328 14.89 -4.25 6.86
CA LEU A 328 14.38 -4.67 8.16
C LEU A 328 13.10 -3.93 8.50
N ARG A 329 12.17 -4.67 9.10
CA ARG A 329 11.01 -4.09 9.77
C ARG A 329 11.39 -3.59 11.17
N ILE A 330 11.15 -2.31 11.44
CA ILE A 330 11.41 -1.62 12.73
C ILE A 330 10.23 -0.73 13.11
N GLY A 331 10.29 0.03 14.19
CA GLY A 331 9.22 0.91 14.65
C GLY A 331 8.37 0.23 15.72
N ASP A 332 7.06 0.44 15.71
CA ASP A 332 6.15 -0.18 16.66
C ASP A 332 5.44 -1.43 16.10
N CYS A 333 5.04 -2.29 17.03
CA CYS A 333 4.16 -3.45 16.79
C CYS A 333 2.70 -3.09 17.13
N ALA A 334 2.29 -1.82 17.01
CA ALA A 334 0.91 -1.47 17.28
C ALA A 334 0.00 -2.14 16.25
N ALA A 335 -1.20 -2.52 16.68
CA ALA A 335 -2.16 -3.25 15.87
C ALA A 335 -2.87 -2.32 14.85
N HIS A 336 -2.09 -1.73 13.93
CA HIS A 336 -2.60 -1.07 12.71
C HIS A 336 -3.18 -2.14 11.79
N ASP A 337 -4.17 -1.82 10.95
CA ASP A 337 -4.98 -2.83 10.27
C ASP A 337 -4.18 -3.81 9.38
N HIS A 338 -2.99 -3.39 8.94
CA HIS A 338 -2.15 -4.11 7.98
C HIS A 338 -0.72 -4.42 8.46
N ALA A 339 -0.34 -4.02 9.67
CA ALA A 339 0.98 -4.31 10.24
C ALA A 339 1.02 -5.71 10.88
N HIS A 340 2.12 -6.44 10.85
CA HIS A 340 2.20 -7.75 11.53
C HIS A 340 3.07 -7.69 12.79
N ALA A 341 3.20 -8.82 13.49
CA ALA A 341 4.14 -9.03 14.58
C ALA A 341 5.54 -9.38 14.01
N ASP A 342 6.03 -8.53 13.11
CA ASP A 342 7.14 -8.80 12.21
C ASP A 342 8.40 -7.97 12.51
N LEU A 343 8.47 -7.31 13.67
CA LEU A 343 9.64 -6.50 14.03
C LEU A 343 10.91 -7.36 14.00
N GLY A 344 11.91 -6.89 13.26
CA GLY A 344 13.19 -7.56 13.05
C GLY A 344 13.23 -8.64 11.98
N ALA A 345 12.12 -8.87 11.27
CA ALA A 345 12.13 -9.67 10.05
C ALA A 345 13.03 -9.02 8.97
N PRO A 346 13.95 -9.78 8.35
CA PRO A 346 14.74 -9.31 7.23
C PRO A 346 14.14 -9.72 5.89
N VAL A 347 14.21 -8.80 4.93
CA VAL A 347 14.08 -9.09 3.50
C VAL A 347 15.46 -8.91 2.87
N TRP A 348 15.93 -9.89 2.10
CA TRP A 348 17.26 -9.86 1.49
C TRP A 348 17.18 -10.22 0.01
N ASP A 349 17.76 -9.37 -0.82
CA ASP A 349 17.99 -9.62 -2.24
C ASP A 349 19.50 -9.66 -2.54
N HIS A 350 19.88 -10.49 -3.52
CA HIS A 350 21.19 -10.50 -4.13
C HIS A 350 21.08 -10.80 -5.63
N GLY A 351 21.82 -10.11 -6.50
CA GLY A 351 21.95 -10.48 -7.91
C GLY A 351 20.61 -10.53 -8.67
N ARG A 352 19.69 -9.59 -8.36
CA ARG A 352 18.30 -9.53 -8.86
C ARG A 352 17.37 -10.67 -8.40
N GLN A 353 17.73 -11.38 -7.34
CA GLN A 353 16.90 -12.43 -6.76
C GLN A 353 16.55 -12.11 -5.29
N ARG A 354 15.30 -12.37 -4.91
CA ARG A 354 14.82 -12.36 -3.52
C ARG A 354 15.23 -13.66 -2.82
N LEU A 355 16.01 -13.56 -1.75
CA LEU A 355 16.54 -14.69 -0.98
C LEU A 355 15.80 -14.91 0.34
N LEU A 356 15.51 -13.82 1.07
CA LEU A 356 14.66 -13.83 2.26
C LEU A 356 13.50 -12.87 2.03
N THR A 357 12.30 -13.26 2.43
CA THR A 357 11.07 -12.49 2.23
C THR A 357 10.24 -12.45 3.51
N ASP A 358 9.24 -11.59 3.56
CA ASP A 358 8.20 -11.70 4.59
C ASP A 358 6.97 -12.47 4.05
N PRO A 359 6.28 -13.31 4.86
CA PRO A 359 5.13 -14.08 4.40
C PRO A 359 4.02 -13.24 3.77
N GLY A 360 3.86 -11.99 4.22
CA GLY A 360 2.92 -11.07 3.62
C GLY A 360 1.47 -11.22 3.96
N ARG A 361 0.64 -10.58 3.12
CA ARG A 361 -0.82 -10.46 3.28
C ARG A 361 -1.46 -11.67 3.93
N GLY A 362 -2.00 -11.42 5.13
CA GLY A 362 -2.78 -12.39 5.88
C GLY A 362 -4.15 -12.66 5.26
N ASP A 363 -4.90 -13.57 5.89
CA ASP A 363 -6.25 -13.91 5.45
C ASP A 363 -7.28 -12.93 6.04
N TYR A 364 -7.78 -12.01 5.22
CA TYR A 364 -8.79 -11.03 5.66
C TYR A 364 -10.14 -11.65 6.01
N ALA A 365 -10.39 -12.89 5.56
CA ALA A 365 -11.59 -13.64 5.95
C ALA A 365 -11.42 -14.31 7.33
N ALA A 366 -10.21 -14.33 7.90
CA ALA A 366 -9.97 -14.91 9.21
C ALA A 366 -10.74 -14.14 10.30
N PRO A 367 -11.50 -14.82 11.17
CA PRO A 367 -12.20 -14.17 12.27
C PRO A 367 -11.26 -13.38 13.17
N GLY A 368 -11.53 -12.08 13.35
CA GLY A 368 -10.72 -11.19 14.19
C GLY A 368 -9.51 -10.57 13.49
N TYR A 369 -9.37 -10.70 12.17
CA TYR A 369 -8.26 -10.10 11.41
C TYR A 369 -8.10 -8.59 11.65
N PHE A 370 -9.22 -7.86 11.65
CA PHE A 370 -9.26 -6.42 11.93
C PHE A 370 -9.59 -6.10 13.40
N ASP A 371 -9.53 -7.08 14.30
CA ASP A 371 -9.63 -6.86 15.75
C ASP A 371 -8.24 -6.54 16.29
N PRO A 372 -7.97 -5.29 16.73
CA PRO A 372 -6.64 -4.88 17.18
C PRO A 372 -6.14 -5.66 18.41
N THR A 373 -7.04 -6.31 19.16
CA THR A 373 -6.67 -7.10 20.34
C THR A 373 -6.30 -8.55 20.03
N ARG A 374 -6.71 -9.06 18.87
CA ARG A 374 -6.56 -10.48 18.50
C ARG A 374 -5.65 -10.70 17.31
N ARG A 375 -5.56 -9.72 16.40
CA ARG A 375 -4.93 -9.91 15.09
C ARG A 375 -3.48 -10.37 15.13
N LEU A 376 -2.68 -9.83 16.06
CA LEU A 376 -1.26 -10.20 16.18
C LEU A 376 -1.03 -11.65 16.65
N ALA A 377 -2.06 -12.34 17.13
CA ALA A 377 -1.99 -13.75 17.48
C ALA A 377 -2.50 -14.67 16.35
N LEU A 378 -2.98 -14.12 15.23
CA LEU A 378 -3.50 -14.91 14.13
C LEU A 378 -2.37 -15.52 13.29
N PRO A 379 -2.56 -16.74 12.76
CA PRO A 379 -1.66 -17.30 11.76
C PRO A 379 -1.50 -16.36 10.55
N GLY A 380 -0.27 -16.22 10.09
CA GLY A 380 0.16 -15.30 9.03
C GLY A 380 0.41 -13.86 9.50
N VAL A 381 0.14 -13.55 10.77
CA VAL A 381 0.31 -12.21 11.35
C VAL A 381 1.20 -12.25 12.60
N CYS A 382 1.27 -13.39 13.30
CA CYS A 382 2.05 -13.55 14.51
C CYS A 382 3.54 -13.79 14.23
N GLU A 383 4.40 -13.45 15.19
CA GLU A 383 5.85 -13.45 15.03
C GLU A 383 6.44 -14.82 14.65
N THR A 384 5.71 -15.91 14.95
CA THR A 384 6.12 -17.27 14.60
C THR A 384 5.97 -17.58 13.10
N ASP A 385 5.37 -16.69 12.31
CA ASP A 385 5.29 -16.80 10.86
C ASP A 385 6.38 -15.97 10.13
N HIS A 386 6.96 -14.95 10.76
CA HIS A 386 7.91 -13.99 10.17
C HIS A 386 9.38 -14.30 10.44
N GLY A 387 10.32 -13.81 9.63
CA GLY A 387 11.77 -14.07 9.76
C GLY A 387 12.47 -13.45 11.00
N THR A 388 11.84 -13.42 12.17
CA THR A 388 12.31 -12.79 13.40
C THR A 388 12.68 -13.79 14.49
N LEU A 389 13.13 -13.28 15.64
CA LEU A 389 13.38 -14.07 16.85
C LEU A 389 12.09 -14.11 17.69
N THR A 390 11.59 -15.31 17.97
CA THR A 390 10.45 -15.51 18.89
C THR A 390 10.98 -15.77 20.29
N LEU A 391 10.47 -15.00 21.26
CA LEU A 391 10.74 -15.17 22.68
C LEU A 391 9.43 -15.50 23.39
N PRO A 392 9.25 -16.71 23.95
CA PRO A 392 7.98 -17.11 24.58
C PRO A 392 7.51 -16.17 25.69
N ASP A 393 8.46 -15.61 26.45
CA ASP A 393 8.18 -14.69 27.56
C ASP A 393 7.82 -13.28 27.10
N PHE A 394 8.10 -12.95 25.83
CA PHE A 394 7.98 -11.62 25.26
C PHE A 394 7.43 -11.70 23.83
N PRO A 395 6.19 -12.20 23.64
CA PRO A 395 5.56 -12.19 22.32
C PRO A 395 5.44 -10.76 21.81
N GLN A 396 5.51 -10.59 20.50
CA GLN A 396 5.38 -9.27 19.90
C GLN A 396 3.95 -8.74 20.08
N ALA A 397 3.83 -7.56 20.66
CA ALA A 397 2.56 -6.94 21.03
C ALA A 397 2.69 -5.42 21.02
N ALA A 398 1.58 -4.71 21.24
CA ALA A 398 1.50 -3.24 21.09
C ALA A 398 2.54 -2.42 21.90
N GLN A 399 3.14 -2.96 22.96
CA GLN A 399 4.19 -2.28 23.74
C GLN A 399 5.63 -2.55 23.26
N MET A 400 5.77 -3.34 22.19
CA MET A 400 7.06 -3.68 21.60
C MET A 400 7.45 -2.66 20.54
N SER A 401 8.73 -2.31 20.52
CA SER A 401 9.30 -1.47 19.48
C SER A 401 10.71 -1.89 19.11
N ALA A 402 11.11 -1.56 17.89
CA ALA A 402 12.44 -1.80 17.37
C ALA A 402 13.02 -0.51 16.79
N GLU A 403 14.28 -0.25 17.05
CA GLU A 403 15.04 0.85 16.43
C GLU A 403 16.24 0.25 15.71
N ALA A 404 16.62 0.82 14.57
CA ALA A 404 17.83 0.43 13.86
C ALA A 404 18.85 1.57 13.79
N GLY A 405 20.12 1.21 13.80
CA GLY A 405 21.24 2.09 13.56
C GLY A 405 22.42 1.34 12.93
N MET A 406 23.40 2.07 12.42
CA MET A 406 24.62 1.47 11.88
C MET A 406 25.68 1.32 12.97
N GLN A 407 26.34 0.17 13.02
CA GLN A 407 27.55 -0.05 13.80
C GLN A 407 28.65 -0.62 12.88
N GLY A 408 29.54 0.27 12.43
CA GLY A 408 30.48 -0.07 11.37
C GLY A 408 29.75 -0.33 10.05
N ASP A 409 29.96 -1.50 9.47
CA ASP A 409 29.30 -1.98 8.24
C ASP A 409 27.98 -2.73 8.49
N ALA A 410 27.60 -2.89 9.76
CA ALA A 410 26.44 -3.68 10.14
C ALA A 410 25.22 -2.82 10.47
N LEU A 411 24.05 -3.27 10.02
CA LEU A 411 22.77 -2.76 10.47
C LEU A 411 22.41 -3.47 11.78
N VAL A 412 22.21 -2.69 12.84
CA VAL A 412 21.91 -3.19 14.18
C VAL A 412 20.52 -2.76 14.58
N LEU A 413 19.64 -3.73 14.80
CA LEU A 413 18.33 -3.55 15.39
C LEU A 413 18.40 -3.79 16.89
N THR A 414 17.74 -2.91 17.65
CA THR A 414 17.54 -3.04 19.09
C THR A 414 16.05 -3.15 19.38
N MET A 415 15.64 -4.29 19.95
CA MET A 415 14.27 -4.54 20.36
C MET A 415 14.05 -4.07 21.80
N ARG A 416 12.88 -3.46 22.05
CA ARG A 416 12.42 -3.01 23.36
C ARG A 416 11.01 -3.50 23.65
N ALA A 417 10.75 -3.76 24.93
CA ALA A 417 9.42 -4.01 25.48
C ALA A 417 9.15 -2.96 26.56
N ALA A 418 8.10 -2.14 26.40
CA ALA A 418 7.79 -1.05 27.33
C ALA A 418 9.01 -0.15 27.64
N GLY A 419 9.81 0.15 26.60
CA GLY A 419 11.03 0.96 26.68
C GLY A 419 12.29 0.22 27.19
N GLN A 420 12.15 -0.97 27.77
CA GLN A 420 13.27 -1.76 28.27
C GLN A 420 13.94 -2.56 27.14
N LEU A 421 15.28 -2.55 27.10
CA LEU A 421 16.05 -3.35 26.15
C LEU A 421 15.77 -4.85 26.33
N LEU A 422 15.51 -5.53 25.22
CA LEU A 422 15.17 -6.95 25.24
C LEU A 422 16.23 -7.79 24.52
N TRP A 423 16.46 -7.54 23.23
CA TRP A 423 17.44 -8.24 22.43
C TRP A 423 17.95 -7.35 21.28
N GLN A 424 19.06 -7.75 20.67
CA GLN A 424 19.64 -7.08 19.52
C GLN A 424 19.88 -8.06 18.38
N ARG A 425 19.64 -7.58 17.16
CA ARG A 425 20.02 -8.24 15.90
C ARG A 425 21.08 -7.42 15.20
N ARG A 426 22.18 -8.03 14.80
CA ARG A 426 23.19 -7.42 13.94
C ARG A 426 23.22 -8.15 12.61
N LEU A 427 23.07 -7.43 11.50
CA LEU A 427 23.12 -7.97 10.15
C LEU A 427 24.17 -7.26 9.31
N TRP A 428 24.99 -8.01 8.58
CA TRP A 428 26.01 -7.45 7.68
C TRP A 428 26.33 -8.41 6.55
N PHE A 429 26.86 -7.88 5.45
CA PHE A 429 27.35 -8.68 4.33
C PHE A 429 28.81 -9.04 4.57
N ALA A 430 29.10 -10.32 4.82
CA ALA A 430 30.48 -10.79 5.01
C ALA A 430 31.26 -10.89 3.68
N ALA A 431 30.52 -11.08 2.58
CA ALA A 431 30.97 -11.06 1.19
C ALA A 431 29.72 -10.85 0.31
N PRO A 432 29.86 -10.51 -0.98
CA PRO A 432 28.72 -10.47 -1.90
C PRO A 432 27.92 -11.77 -1.85
N GLY A 433 26.61 -11.69 -1.64
CA GLY A 433 25.74 -12.87 -1.56
C GLY A 433 25.90 -13.69 -0.28
N HIS A 434 26.54 -13.15 0.76
CA HIS A 434 26.71 -13.78 2.07
C HIS A 434 26.28 -12.84 3.20
N LEU A 435 25.08 -13.07 3.72
CA LEU A 435 24.51 -12.38 4.87
C LEU A 435 24.88 -13.08 6.18
N ARG A 436 25.36 -12.33 7.17
CA ARG A 436 25.52 -12.78 8.55
C ARG A 436 24.47 -12.14 9.43
N ILE A 437 23.88 -12.94 10.31
CA ILE A 437 22.91 -12.49 11.33
C ILE A 437 23.42 -12.94 12.68
N ALA A 438 23.57 -12.00 13.61
CA ALA A 438 23.93 -12.26 14.99
C ALA A 438 22.84 -11.74 15.92
N ASP A 439 22.25 -12.63 16.72
CA ASP A 439 21.20 -12.29 17.68
C ASP A 439 21.72 -12.47 19.11
N ARG A 440 21.41 -11.50 19.99
CA ARG A 440 21.81 -11.56 21.39
C ARG A 440 20.70 -11.07 22.31
N SER A 441 20.43 -11.81 23.38
CA SER A 441 19.54 -11.34 24.44
C SER A 441 20.27 -10.36 25.34
N LEU A 442 19.59 -9.27 25.69
CA LEU A 442 20.05 -8.26 26.65
C LEU A 442 19.38 -8.42 28.01
N ARG A 443 18.45 -9.37 28.13
CA ARG A 443 17.72 -9.71 29.36
C ARG A 443 17.68 -11.22 29.55
N GLY A 444 17.51 -11.67 30.80
CA GLY A 444 17.23 -13.08 31.06
C GLY A 444 15.94 -13.51 30.37
N ILE A 445 16.01 -14.56 29.56
CA ILE A 445 14.86 -15.28 29.00
C ILE A 445 14.77 -16.64 29.69
N THR A 446 13.55 -17.12 29.96
CA THR A 446 13.32 -18.33 30.75
C THR A 446 12.97 -19.55 29.89
N GLY A 447 12.38 -19.33 28.71
CA GLY A 447 12.07 -20.38 27.74
C GLY A 447 13.04 -20.47 26.54
N PRO A 448 12.99 -21.57 25.76
CA PRO A 448 13.74 -21.66 24.51
C PRO A 448 13.23 -20.60 23.51
N ALA A 449 14.15 -19.79 23.01
CA ALA A 449 13.85 -18.87 21.92
C ALA A 449 13.81 -19.64 20.59
N ARG A 450 13.15 -19.08 19.57
CA ARG A 450 13.19 -19.64 18.22
C ARG A 450 13.79 -18.63 17.26
N TRP A 451 14.83 -19.03 16.55
CA TRP A 451 15.34 -18.29 15.41
C TRP A 451 14.68 -18.79 14.13
N GLN A 452 14.24 -17.88 13.25
CA GLN A 452 13.76 -18.27 11.94
C GLN A 452 14.05 -17.27 10.82
N ALA A 453 14.01 -17.78 9.60
CA ALA A 453 14.05 -17.05 8.35
C ALA A 453 13.03 -17.63 7.35
N VAL A 454 12.48 -16.78 6.50
CA VAL A 454 11.44 -17.14 5.53
C VAL A 454 12.03 -17.04 4.12
N VAL A 455 12.05 -18.18 3.42
CA VAL A 455 12.63 -18.32 2.08
C VAL A 455 11.50 -18.50 1.05
N PRO A 456 11.49 -17.74 -0.06
CA PRO A 456 10.49 -17.90 -1.13
C PRO A 456 10.52 -19.29 -1.77
N GLN A 457 9.40 -19.72 -2.36
CA GLN A 457 9.33 -20.92 -3.18
C GLN A 457 10.34 -20.89 -4.35
N GLY A 458 10.98 -22.02 -4.63
CA GLY A 458 11.96 -22.14 -5.71
C GLY A 458 13.34 -21.57 -5.40
N VAL A 459 13.53 -20.96 -4.23
CA VAL A 459 14.80 -20.37 -3.80
C VAL A 459 15.50 -21.29 -2.81
N THR A 460 16.81 -21.49 -3.01
CA THR A 460 17.65 -22.21 -2.06
C THR A 460 18.63 -21.24 -1.40
N VAL A 461 18.62 -21.20 -0.07
CA VAL A 461 19.61 -20.49 0.74
C VAL A 461 20.35 -21.53 1.55
N LEU A 462 21.69 -21.51 1.48
CA LEU A 462 22.51 -22.38 2.33
C LEU A 462 22.75 -21.69 3.67
N ALA A 463 22.53 -22.41 4.77
CA ALA A 463 22.65 -21.87 6.12
C ALA A 463 23.80 -22.54 6.89
N ASP A 464 24.71 -21.72 7.38
CA ASP A 464 25.76 -22.10 8.33
C ASP A 464 25.23 -21.82 9.75
N LEU A 465 24.67 -22.86 10.38
CA LEU A 465 24.06 -22.81 11.71
C LEU A 465 25.10 -23.03 12.83
N PRO A 466 24.77 -22.64 14.08
CA PRO A 466 25.60 -22.97 15.23
C PRO A 466 25.88 -24.47 15.35
N LYS A 467 27.05 -24.82 15.88
CA LYS A 467 27.46 -26.21 16.01
C LYS A 467 26.52 -26.98 16.94
N GLY A 468 26.04 -28.13 16.49
CA GLY A 468 25.13 -28.99 17.26
C GLY A 468 23.65 -28.65 17.09
N THR A 469 23.31 -27.65 16.28
CA THR A 469 21.94 -27.30 15.92
C THR A 469 21.41 -28.19 14.80
N VAL A 470 20.16 -28.62 14.91
CA VAL A 470 19.42 -29.29 13.84
C VAL A 470 18.44 -28.29 13.23
N ALA A 471 18.51 -28.08 11.92
CA ALA A 471 17.59 -27.21 11.21
C ALA A 471 16.19 -27.84 11.15
N GLU A 472 15.18 -27.04 11.48
CA GLU A 472 13.79 -27.35 11.21
C GLU A 472 13.37 -26.68 9.90
N HIS A 473 12.76 -27.45 9.02
CA HIS A 473 12.21 -26.97 7.77
C HIS A 473 10.69 -27.10 7.78
N GLY A 474 10.00 -25.97 7.89
CA GLY A 474 8.56 -25.88 7.74
C GLY A 474 8.19 -25.41 6.34
N ARG A 475 6.99 -25.73 5.87
CA ARG A 475 6.39 -25.02 4.73
C ARG A 475 5.60 -23.82 5.24
N TRP A 476 5.52 -22.77 4.44
CA TRP A 476 4.57 -21.69 4.64
C TRP A 476 3.83 -21.41 3.33
N ALA A 477 2.63 -20.86 3.45
CA ALA A 477 1.79 -20.44 2.33
C ALA A 477 0.99 -19.21 2.77
N SER A 478 0.86 -18.25 1.86
CA SER A 478 0.07 -17.03 2.02
C SER A 478 -0.53 -16.63 0.67
N ALA A 479 -1.21 -15.48 0.62
CA ALA A 479 -1.69 -14.89 -0.62
C ALA A 479 -0.56 -14.51 -1.61
N LYS A 480 0.71 -14.50 -1.19
CA LYS A 480 1.90 -14.26 -2.03
C LYS A 480 2.47 -15.53 -2.70
N GLY A 481 1.92 -16.70 -2.38
CA GLY A 481 2.52 -18.00 -2.71
C GLY A 481 3.02 -18.70 -1.46
N GLY A 482 4.00 -19.59 -1.58
CA GLY A 482 4.56 -20.29 -0.44
C GLY A 482 6.08 -20.29 -0.40
N GLY A 483 6.62 -21.15 0.44
CA GLY A 483 8.06 -21.34 0.53
C GLY A 483 8.44 -22.20 1.72
N THR A 484 9.68 -22.01 2.17
CA THR A 484 10.27 -22.75 3.29
C THR A 484 10.55 -21.79 4.44
N ARG A 485 10.13 -22.19 5.65
CA ARG A 485 10.60 -21.60 6.90
C ARG A 485 11.78 -22.42 7.37
N LEU A 486 12.94 -21.77 7.47
CA LEU A 486 14.13 -22.31 8.09
C LEU A 486 14.15 -21.82 9.53
N GLY A 487 14.23 -22.71 10.51
CA GLY A 487 14.34 -22.29 11.91
C GLY A 487 15.04 -23.31 12.79
N PHE A 488 15.31 -22.92 14.03
CA PHE A 488 15.82 -23.81 15.06
C PHE A 488 15.59 -23.19 16.45
N GLU A 489 15.58 -24.05 17.48
CA GLU A 489 15.53 -23.60 18.87
C GLU A 489 16.89 -23.07 19.33
N VAL A 490 16.85 -21.97 20.08
CA VAL A 490 18.01 -21.31 20.69
C VAL A 490 17.84 -21.33 22.20
N THR A 491 18.82 -21.89 22.92
CA THR A 491 18.80 -21.88 24.39
C THR A 491 19.06 -20.47 24.93
N ALA A 492 18.58 -20.21 26.15
CA ALA A 492 18.79 -18.93 26.84
C ALA A 492 20.29 -18.57 26.96
N ASP A 493 21.13 -19.54 27.28
CA ASP A 493 22.58 -19.36 27.40
C ASP A 493 23.23 -19.03 26.05
N ALA A 494 22.84 -19.75 24.98
CA ALA A 494 23.34 -19.49 23.63
C ALA A 494 22.93 -18.09 23.14
N LEU A 495 21.70 -17.68 23.40
CA LEU A 495 21.23 -16.35 23.03
C LEU A 495 21.89 -15.24 23.86
N THR A 496 22.17 -15.48 25.14
CA THR A 496 22.92 -14.53 25.99
C THR A 496 24.37 -14.36 25.52
N ALA A 497 25.01 -15.47 25.16
CA ALA A 497 26.36 -15.49 24.60
C ALA A 497 26.42 -14.87 23.19
N GLY A 498 25.31 -14.89 22.47
CA GLY A 498 25.18 -14.41 21.09
C GLY A 498 25.19 -15.58 20.11
N VAL A 499 24.10 -15.76 19.39
CA VAL A 499 23.96 -16.77 18.34
C VAL A 499 24.30 -16.13 16.99
N GLN A 500 25.02 -16.85 16.12
CA GLN A 500 25.35 -16.38 14.78
C GLN A 500 24.90 -17.39 13.72
N VAL A 501 24.32 -16.87 12.65
CA VAL A 501 23.90 -17.61 11.47
C VAL A 501 24.53 -16.98 10.23
N GLY A 502 25.12 -17.80 9.36
CA GLY A 502 25.51 -17.38 8.01
C GLY A 502 24.50 -17.87 6.99
N LEU A 503 24.11 -17.00 6.06
CA LEU A 503 23.23 -17.32 4.95
C LEU A 503 23.96 -16.95 3.66
N ARG A 504 24.00 -17.88 2.70
CA ARG A 504 24.63 -17.66 1.40
C ARG A 504 23.73 -18.13 0.28
N VAL A 505 23.83 -17.44 -0.87
CA VAL A 505 23.11 -17.79 -2.10
C VAL A 505 23.36 -19.28 -2.43
N GLY A 506 22.29 -20.05 -2.60
CA GLY A 506 22.34 -21.44 -3.08
C GLY A 506 22.02 -21.55 -4.57
N SER A 507 21.90 -22.78 -5.09
CA SER A 507 21.49 -23.02 -6.48
C SER A 507 20.01 -22.68 -6.70
N VAL A 508 19.71 -21.96 -7.77
CA VAL A 508 18.33 -21.68 -8.19
C VAL A 508 17.82 -22.85 -9.01
N GLN A 509 16.74 -23.51 -8.58
CA GLN A 509 15.97 -24.34 -9.50
C GLN A 509 15.01 -23.41 -10.24
N ALA A 510 15.14 -23.31 -11.57
CA ALA A 510 14.17 -22.59 -12.38
C ALA A 510 12.80 -23.24 -12.17
N VAL A 511 11.89 -22.53 -11.51
CA VAL A 511 10.49 -22.92 -11.47
C VAL A 511 9.89 -22.47 -12.79
N ASP A 512 9.43 -23.42 -13.59
CA ASP A 512 8.71 -23.17 -14.85
C ASP A 512 7.37 -22.51 -14.50
N THR A 513 7.28 -21.19 -14.66
CA THR A 513 6.09 -20.39 -14.30
C THR A 513 5.04 -20.31 -15.40
N ASN A 514 4.96 -21.32 -16.28
CA ASN A 514 3.77 -21.51 -17.09
C ASN A 514 2.78 -22.34 -16.27
N HIS A 515 1.90 -21.73 -15.48
CA HIS A 515 0.55 -22.22 -15.15
C HIS A 515 -0.20 -21.10 -14.40
N HIS A 516 -0.92 -20.26 -15.16
CA HIS A 516 -1.99 -19.40 -14.64
C HIS A 516 -3.23 -20.25 -14.29
N PRO A 517 -4.00 -19.82 -13.29
CA PRO A 517 -5.42 -19.54 -13.54
C PRO A 517 -5.69 -18.04 -13.64
#